data_AF-A0A3D4A948-F1
#
_entry.id   AF-A0A3D4A948-F1
#
_cell.length_a   1.000
_cell.length_b   1.000
_cell.length_c   1.000
_cell.angle_alpha   90.00
_cell.angle_beta   90.00
_cell.angle_gamma   90.00
#
_symmetry.space_group_name_H-M   'P 1'
#
loop_
_entity.id
_entity.type
_entity.pdbx_description
1 polymer ?
#
loop_
_entity_poly.entity_id
_entity_poly.type
_entity_poly.pdbx_seq_one_letter_code
_entity_poly.pdbx_strand_id
1 'polypeptide(L)' 'RPKLHIVQKSSAQRPVEQDDVYASVDPILDKISKFGIGSLTTNERRQLDRARNRLLKDSQ' A
#
# COMPACT_ATOMS: atom_id res chain seq x y z
N ARG A 1 32.62 26.10 15.61
CA ARG A 1 31.14 26.22 15.65
C ARG A 1 30.54 24.93 15.12
N PRO A 2 29.93 24.07 15.94
CA PRO A 2 29.32 22.83 15.45
C PRO A 2 28.10 23.16 14.57
N LYS A 3 27.96 22.49 13.42
CA LYS A 3 26.81 22.63 12.51
C LYS A 3 25.86 21.46 12.75
N LEU A 4 24.66 21.76 13.26
CA LEU A 4 23.59 20.78 13.40
C LEU A 4 23.03 20.47 12.01
N HIS A 5 23.10 19.20 11.59
CA HIS A 5 22.42 18.73 10.39
C HIS A 5 21.12 18.04 10.80
N ILE A 6 20.00 18.56 10.29
CA ILE A 6 18.69 17.95 10.46
C ILE A 6 18.60 16.78 9.49
N VAL A 7 18.65 15.55 9.99
CA VAL A 7 18.34 14.36 9.20
C VAL A 7 16.81 14.30 9.06
N GLN A 8 16.29 14.68 7.89
CA GLN A 8 14.89 14.46 7.57
C GLN A 8 14.64 12.95 7.51
N LYS A 9 14.00 12.40 8.55
CA LYS A 9 13.44 11.05 8.51
C LYS A 9 12.41 11.01 7.38
N SER A 10 12.74 10.31 6.31
CA SER A 10 11.85 10.00 5.18
C SER A 10 10.79 8.99 5.62
N SER A 11 9.93 9.38 6.55
CA SER A 11 8.65 8.72 6.78
C SER A 11 7.55 9.76 6.63
N ALA A 12 7.52 10.39 5.46
CA ALA A 12 6.28 10.92 4.95
C ALA A 12 5.33 9.72 4.77
N GLN A 13 4.61 9.37 5.82
CA GLN A 13 3.32 8.71 5.66
C GLN A 13 2.44 9.75 4.95
N ARG A 14 2.58 9.83 3.63
CA ARG A 14 1.62 10.53 2.80
C ARG A 14 0.25 9.92 3.15
N PRO A 15 -0.81 10.73 3.25
CA PRO A 15 -2.15 10.17 3.16
C PRO A 15 -2.16 9.39 1.85
N VAL A 16 -2.24 8.06 1.94
CA VAL A 16 -2.43 7.22 0.76
C VAL A 16 -3.80 7.62 0.24
N GLU A 17 -3.84 8.49 -0.75
CA GLU A 17 -5.07 8.93 -1.40
C GLU A 17 -5.85 7.70 -1.85
N GLN A 18 -7.18 7.78 -1.86
CA GLN A 18 -8.01 6.63 -2.20
C GLN A 18 -7.66 6.08 -3.59
N ASP A 19 -7.27 6.94 -4.54
CA ASP A 19 -6.80 6.54 -5.87
C ASP A 19 -5.48 5.75 -5.85
N ASP A 20 -4.56 6.08 -4.94
CA ASP A 20 -3.32 5.30 -4.75
C ASP A 20 -3.62 3.87 -4.23
N VAL A 21 -4.76 3.67 -3.54
CA VAL A 21 -5.18 2.33 -3.11
C VAL A 21 -5.53 1.48 -4.33
N TYR A 22 -6.38 2.00 -5.23
CA TYR A 22 -6.81 1.29 -6.42
C TYR A 22 -5.66 1.04 -7.39
N ALA A 23 -4.80 2.04 -7.62
CA ALA A 23 -3.60 1.90 -8.43
C ALA A 23 -2.64 0.81 -7.90
N SER A 24 -2.63 0.62 -6.57
CA SER A 24 -1.81 -0.40 -5.94
C SER A 24 -2.44 -1.81 -5.88
N VAL A 25 -3.73 -1.91 -6.19
CA VAL A 25 -4.50 -3.17 -6.24
C VAL A 25 -4.48 -3.77 -7.64
N ASP A 26 -4.51 -2.97 -8.70
CA ASP A 26 -4.45 -3.44 -10.10
C ASP A 26 -3.29 -4.41 -10.39
N PRO A 27 -2.03 -4.15 -10.01
CA PRO A 27 -0.94 -5.11 -10.22
C PRO A 27 -1.10 -6.40 -9.40
N ILE A 28 -1.78 -6.35 -8.25
CA ILE A 28 -2.10 -7.55 -7.45
C ILE A 28 -3.16 -8.39 -8.18
N LEU A 29 -4.20 -7.77 -8.73
CA LEU A 29 -5.24 -8.46 -9.48
C LEU A 29 -4.69 -9.12 -10.76
N ASP A 30 -3.82 -8.42 -11.49
CA ASP A 30 -3.13 -8.96 -12.67
C ASP A 30 -2.26 -10.17 -12.31
N LYS A 31 -1.54 -10.09 -11.20
CA LYS A 31 -0.71 -11.20 -10.70
C LYS A 31 -1.54 -12.42 -10.30
N ILE A 32 -2.67 -12.21 -9.61
CA ILE A 32 -3.62 -13.30 -9.27
C ILE A 32 -4.18 -13.93 -10.54
N SER A 33 -4.56 -13.12 -11.53
CA SER A 33 -5.07 -13.60 -12.82
C SER A 33 -4.07 -14.50 -13.55
N LYS A 34 -2.79 -14.11 -13.57
CA LYS A 34 -1.73 -14.83 -14.29
C LYS A 34 -1.17 -16.04 -13.55
N PHE A 35 -1.02 -15.96 -12.24
CA PHE A 35 -0.25 -16.93 -11.45
C PHE A 35 -1.05 -17.55 -10.28
N GLY A 36 -2.28 -17.10 -10.04
CA GLY A 36 -3.11 -17.53 -8.92
C GLY A 36 -2.76 -16.87 -7.59
N ILE A 37 -3.63 -17.03 -6.59
CA ILE A 37 -3.54 -16.39 -5.27
C ILE A 37 -2.29 -16.81 -4.47
N GLY A 38 -1.76 -18.01 -4.73
CA GLY A 38 -0.55 -18.53 -4.08
C GLY A 38 0.73 -17.75 -4.43
N SER A 39 0.71 -17.00 -5.54
CA SER A 39 1.85 -16.21 -6.02
C SER A 39 2.05 -14.89 -5.26
N LEU A 40 1.08 -14.49 -4.42
CA LEU A 40 1.21 -13.28 -3.62
C LEU A 40 2.28 -13.45 -2.55
N THR A 41 3.03 -12.39 -2.31
CA THR A 41 3.94 -12.24 -1.18
C THR A 41 3.17 -11.79 0.07
N THR A 42 3.81 -11.91 1.23
CA THR A 42 3.24 -11.41 2.50
C THR A 42 2.90 -9.91 2.45
N ASN A 43 3.70 -9.12 1.72
CA ASN A 43 3.46 -7.68 1.59
C ASN A 43 2.26 -7.36 0.70
N GLU A 44 2.11 -8.05 -0.44
CA GLU A 44 0.96 -7.90 -1.33
C GLU A 44 -0.34 -8.30 -0.61
N ARG A 45 -0.32 -9.39 0.16
CA ARG A 45 -1.46 -9.77 1.03
C ARG A 45 -1.83 -8.66 2.02
N ARG A 46 -0.84 -8.11 2.74
CA ARG A 46 -1.07 -6.98 3.67
C ARG A 46 -1.58 -5.73 2.98
N GLN A 47 -1.19 -5.50 1.73
CA GLN A 47 -1.70 -4.37 0.94
C GLN A 47 -3.16 -4.58 0.55
N LEU A 48 -3.51 -5.77 0.06
CA LEU A 48 -4.88 -6.14 -0.28
C LEU A 48 -5.81 -6.10 0.94
N ASP A 49 -5.36 -6.59 2.10
CA ASP A 49 -6.13 -6.53 3.34
C ASP A 49 -6.39 -5.08 3.79
N ARG A 50 -5.39 -4.19 3.65
CA ARG A 50 -5.55 -2.76 3.94
C ARG A 50 -6.56 -2.11 3.00
N ALA A 51 -6.50 -2.43 1.70
CA ALA A 51 -7.47 -1.94 0.72
C ALA A 51 -8.89 -2.43 1.04
N ARG A 52 -9.07 -3.73 1.34
CA ARG A 52 -10.36 -4.31 1.75
C ARG A 52 -10.95 -3.59 2.96
N ASN A 53 -10.14 -3.39 4.02
CA ASN A 53 -10.62 -2.74 5.24
C ASN A 53 -11.01 -1.27 5.01
N ARG A 54 -10.40 -0.59 4.04
CA ARG A 54 -10.80 0.77 3.63
C ARG A 54 -12.12 0.77 2.87
N LEU A 55 -12.24 -0.09 1.84
CA LEU A 55 -13.46 -0.27 1.08
C LEU A 55 -14.67 -0.64 1.95
N LEU A 56 -14.46 -1.56 2.91
CA LEU A 56 -15.51 -1.94 3.87
C LEU A 56 -15.90 -0.81 4.81
N LYS A 57 -14.95 0.05 5.18
CA LYS A 57 -15.21 1.22 6.01
C LYS A 57 -16.00 2.30 5.25
N ASP A 58 -15.75 2.45 3.96
CA ASP A 58 -16.47 3.42 3.11
C ASP A 58 -17.87 2.90 2.70
N SER A 59 -18.12 1.59 2.84
CA SER A 59 -19.39 0.92 2.54
C SER A 59 -20.31 0.72 3.76
N GLN A 60 -20.01 1.35 4.90
CA GLN A 60 -20.81 1.35 6.14
C GLN A 60 -21.15 2.79 6.54
#